data_AF-A0A9X0CMI1-F1
#
_entry.id   AF-A0A9X0CMI1-F1
#
_cell.length_a   1.000
_cell.length_b   1.000
_cell.length_c   1.000
_cell.angle_alpha   90.00
_cell.angle_beta   90.00
_cell.angle_gamma   90.00
#
_symmetry.space_group_name_H-M   'P 1'
#
loop_
_entity.id
_entity.type
_entity.pdbx_description
1 polymer ?
#
loop_
_entity_poly.entity_id
_entity_poly.type
_entity_poly.pdbx_seq_one_letter_code
_entity_poly.pdbx_strand_id
1 'polypeptide(L)'
;MFVRSMRLNDPDIIIGEWMHVVFTWSRENRVGKLYINGTKSGEMGATSGNLDLNPSGHTVFDIGLKRDSSMDKSTLHGYLRDLMVIDRAISEEDLNDIFGWSSK
;
A
#
# COMPACT_ATOMS: atom_id res chain seq x y z
N MET A 1 3.88 -6.71 -5.27
CA MET A 1 3.03 -5.53 -5.03
C MET A 1 2.29 -5.20 -6.32
N PHE A 2 1.00 -5.49 -6.39
CA PHE A 2 0.16 -5.14 -7.55
C PHE A 2 -0.88 -4.15 -7.04
N VAL A 3 -0.66 -2.85 -7.28
CA VAL A 3 -1.66 -1.82 -7.03
C VAL A 3 -2.38 -1.61 -8.35
N ARG A 4 -3.63 -2.09 -8.45
CA ARG A 4 -4.50 -1.78 -9.58
C ARG A 4 -4.86 -0.30 -9.48
N SER A 5 -4.64 0.45 -10.56
CA SER A 5 -4.94 1.88 -10.74
C SER A 5 -6.01 2.41 -9.78
N MET A 6 -5.58 3.19 -8.79
CA MET A 6 -6.48 3.98 -7.95
C MET A 6 -7.03 5.12 -8.80
N ARG A 7 -8.36 5.28 -8.84
CA ARG A 7 -8.98 6.41 -9.56
C ARG A 7 -8.54 7.71 -8.88
N LEU A 8 -8.08 8.67 -9.68
CA LEU A 8 -7.55 9.98 -9.27
C LEU A 8 -8.57 10.93 -8.59
N ASN A 9 -9.73 10.43 -8.14
CA ASN A 9 -10.81 11.24 -7.57
C ASN A 9 -11.17 10.86 -6.13
N ASP A 10 -10.23 10.26 -5.39
CA ASP A 10 -10.38 10.13 -3.94
C ASP A 10 -10.15 11.53 -3.32
N PRO A 11 -11.13 12.14 -2.63
CA PRO A 11 -10.98 13.49 -2.06
C PRO A 11 -9.80 13.62 -1.10
N ASP A 12 -9.28 12.50 -0.60
CA ASP A 12 -8.16 12.46 0.34
C ASP A 12 -6.77 12.46 -0.34
N ILE A 13 -6.70 12.42 -1.69
CA ILE A 13 -5.45 12.49 -2.44
C ILE A 13 -5.28 13.87 -3.08
N ILE A 14 -4.38 14.67 -2.53
CA ILE A 14 -4.02 15.98 -3.06
C ILE A 14 -2.63 15.90 -3.70
N ILE A 15 -2.55 16.17 -5.01
CA ILE A 15 -1.28 16.13 -5.75
C ILE A 15 -0.36 17.25 -5.26
N GLY A 16 0.89 16.90 -4.96
CA GLY A 16 1.92 17.86 -4.52
C GLY A 16 2.01 18.05 -3.01
N GLU A 17 1.14 17.40 -2.24
CA GLU A 17 1.21 17.40 -0.77
C GLU A 17 1.80 16.09 -0.23
N TRP A 18 2.41 16.17 0.95
CA TRP A 18 2.88 14.98 1.65
C TRP A 18 1.69 14.25 2.26
N MET A 19 1.66 12.94 2.05
CA MET A 19 0.69 12.05 2.67
C MET A 19 1.38 10.83 3.25
N HIS A 20 0.85 10.34 4.37
CA HIS A 20 1.29 9.08 4.95
C HIS A 20 0.38 7.96 4.48
N VAL A 21 0.97 6.93 3.86
CA VAL A 21 0.21 5.84 3.24
C VAL A 21 0.65 4.52 3.86
N VAL A 22 -0.32 3.74 4.34
CA VAL A 22 -0.08 2.38 4.84
C VAL A 22 -0.95 1.40 4.08
N PHE A 23 -0.33 0.39 3.48
CA PHE A 23 -1.02 -0.75 2.92
C PHE A 23 -0.72 -1.98 3.78
N THR A 24 -1.76 -2.70 4.19
CA THR A 24 -1.63 -3.95 4.96
C THR A 24 -2.25 -5.11 4.22
N TRP A 25 -1.70 -6.30 4.43
CA TRP A 25 -2.22 -7.56 3.90
C TRP A 25 -2.27 -8.60 5.02
N SER A 26 -3.47 -9.08 5.34
CA SER A 26 -3.67 -10.18 6.29
C SER A 26 -3.98 -11.46 5.51
N ARG A 27 -3.06 -12.43 5.57
CA ARG A 27 -3.25 -13.75 4.93
C ARG A 27 -4.35 -14.56 5.63
N GLU A 28 -4.41 -14.50 6.95
CA GLU A 28 -5.42 -15.17 7.78
C GLU A 28 -6.83 -14.69 7.43
N ASN A 29 -7.04 -13.37 7.41
CA ASN A 29 -8.35 -12.78 7.12
C ASN A 29 -8.59 -12.58 5.62
N ARG A 30 -7.58 -12.82 4.78
CA ARG A 30 -7.60 -12.61 3.33
C ARG A 30 -8.02 -11.20 2.95
N VAL A 31 -7.60 -10.19 3.70
CA VAL A 31 -8.01 -8.79 3.49
C VAL A 31 -6.80 -7.89 3.33
N GLY A 32 -6.85 -7.05 2.30
CA GLY A 32 -5.96 -5.90 2.14
C GLY A 32 -6.65 -4.62 2.62
N LYS A 33 -5.93 -3.74 3.32
CA LYS A 33 -6.44 -2.44 3.77
C LYS A 33 -5.50 -1.31 3.36
N LEU A 34 -6.06 -0.14 3.06
CA LEU A 34 -5.34 1.07 2.74
C LEU A 34 -5.70 2.18 3.74
N TYR A 35 -4.68 2.83 4.28
CA TYR A 35 -4.81 3.97 5.17
C TYR A 35 -4.10 5.18 4.55
N ILE A 36 -4.77 6.32 4.59
CA ILE A 36 -4.24 7.63 4.17
C ILE A 36 -4.33 8.57 5.37
N ASN A 37 -3.20 9.15 5.77
CA ASN A 37 -3.11 10.07 6.92
C ASN A 37 -3.77 9.50 8.19
N GLY A 38 -3.51 8.21 8.45
CA GLY A 38 -4.03 7.48 9.62
C GLY A 38 -5.48 7.01 9.49
N THR A 39 -6.22 7.42 8.46
CA THR A 39 -7.64 7.05 8.27
C THR A 39 -7.79 5.94 7.24
N LYS A 40 -8.68 4.96 7.48
CA LYS A 40 -8.95 3.87 6.52
C LYS A 40 -9.66 4.41 5.27
N SER A 41 -8.95 4.43 4.15
CA SER A 41 -9.48 4.83 2.83
C SER A 41 -10.20 3.67 2.12
N GLY A 42 -9.80 2.42 2.38
CA GLY A 42 -10.51 1.27 1.83
C GLY A 42 -10.00 -0.09 2.26
N GLU A 43 -10.75 -1.12 1.90
CA GLU A 43 -10.39 -2.52 2.11
C GLU A 43 -10.92 -3.43 1.00
N MET A 44 -10.23 -4.53 0.74
CA MET A 44 -10.64 -5.53 -0.25
C MET A 44 -10.29 -6.93 0.22
N GLY A 45 -11.29 -7.81 0.22
CA GLY A 45 -11.10 -9.24 0.45
C GLY A 45 -10.60 -9.95 -0.81
N ALA A 46 -9.64 -10.85 -0.66
CA ALA A 46 -9.21 -11.74 -1.72
C ALA A 46 -10.21 -12.88 -1.89
N THR A 47 -10.58 -13.14 -3.15
CA THR A 47 -11.46 -14.26 -3.54
C THR A 47 -10.67 -15.46 -4.08
N SER A 48 -9.37 -15.30 -4.35
CA SER A 48 -8.49 -16.36 -4.85
C SER A 48 -8.02 -17.31 -3.76
N GLY A 49 -7.83 -18.57 -4.12
CA GLY A 49 -7.29 -19.60 -3.21
C GLY A 49 -5.78 -19.49 -2.99
N ASN A 50 -5.02 -18.98 -3.97
CA ASN A 50 -3.62 -18.63 -3.78
C ASN A 50 -3.54 -17.21 -3.19
N LEU A 51 -2.99 -17.14 -1.97
CA LEU A 51 -2.86 -15.93 -1.15
C LEU A 51 -1.40 -15.48 -1.04
N ASP A 52 -0.49 -16.22 -1.64
CA ASP A 52 0.92 -15.89 -1.62
C ASP A 52 1.17 -14.79 -2.64
N LEU A 53 1.96 -13.78 -2.23
CA LEU A 53 2.41 -12.76 -3.15
C LEU A 53 3.21 -13.45 -4.25
N ASN A 54 2.77 -13.30 -5.50
CA ASN A 54 3.37 -14.01 -6.63
C ASN A 54 4.88 -13.69 -6.71
N PRO A 55 5.78 -14.68 -6.58
CA PRO A 55 7.21 -14.45 -6.71
C PRO A 55 7.50 -13.98 -8.14
N SER A 56 8.00 -12.75 -8.27
CA SER A 56 8.31 -12.14 -9.57
C SER A 56 9.57 -12.70 -10.23
N GLY A 57 10.26 -13.65 -9.58
CA GLY A 57 11.57 -14.16 -10.01
C GLY A 57 12.70 -13.13 -9.86
N HIS A 58 12.44 -11.96 -9.27
CA HIS A 58 13.43 -10.92 -9.04
C HIS A 58 14.14 -11.11 -7.70
N THR A 59 15.44 -10.80 -7.66
CA THR A 59 16.30 -10.91 -6.47
C THR A 59 16.33 -9.62 -5.63
N VAL A 60 15.64 -8.57 -6.09
CA VAL A 60 15.63 -7.25 -5.47
C VAL A 60 14.21 -6.69 -5.43
N PHE A 61 13.95 -5.81 -4.48
CA PHE A 61 12.74 -4.99 -4.43
C PHE A 61 13.02 -3.65 -5.11
N ASP A 62 12.17 -3.26 -6.04
CA ASP A 62 12.22 -1.93 -6.65
C ASP A 62 11.21 -1.00 -5.97
N ILE A 63 11.59 0.27 -5.85
CA ILE A 63 10.72 1.34 -5.37
C ILE A 63 10.45 2.25 -6.56
N GLY A 64 9.18 2.54 -6.83
CA GLY A 64 8.78 3.44 -7.90
C GLY A 64 8.91 2.87 -9.32
N LEU A 65 9.25 1.60 -9.48
CA LEU A 65 9.32 0.91 -10.77
C LEU A 65 8.53 -0.39 -10.73
N LYS A 66 7.63 -0.56 -11.70
CA LYS A 66 6.98 -1.84 -11.98
C LYS A 66 7.77 -2.53 -13.11
N ARG A 67 8.37 -3.70 -12.83
CA ARG A 67 9.25 -4.42 -13.76
C ARG A 67 8.55 -5.28 -14.82
N ASP A 68 7.22 -5.38 -14.82
CA ASP A 68 6.54 -6.18 -15.84
C ASP A 68 6.57 -5.53 -17.22
N SER A 69 6.54 -6.36 -18.27
CA SER A 69 6.80 -5.97 -19.65
C SER A 69 5.60 -5.31 -20.37
N SER A 70 4.56 -4.90 -19.64
CA SER A 70 3.41 -4.23 -20.24
C SER A 70 3.77 -2.80 -20.65
N MET A 71 3.30 -2.37 -21.82
CA MET A 71 3.62 -1.08 -22.47
C MET A 71 3.28 0.17 -21.64
N ASP A 72 2.53 0.03 -20.55
CA ASP A 72 2.23 1.09 -19.60
C ASP A 72 3.20 1.01 -18.41
N LYS A 73 4.44 1.48 -18.62
CA LYS A 73 5.44 1.59 -17.55
C LYS A 73 5.03 2.69 -16.56
N SER A 74 4.13 2.37 -15.65
CA SER A 74 3.82 3.26 -14.53
C SER A 74 5.01 3.27 -13.57
N THR A 75 5.81 4.32 -13.65
CA THR A 75 6.81 4.65 -12.63
C THR A 75 6.22 5.67 -11.68
N LEU A 76 6.70 5.69 -10.43
CA LEU A 76 6.34 6.72 -9.49
C LEU A 76 7.04 8.02 -9.88
N HIS A 77 6.26 9.05 -10.17
CA HIS A 77 6.75 10.42 -10.30
C HIS A 77 6.40 11.19 -9.03
N GLY A 78 7.31 11.23 -8.06
CA GLY A 78 7.10 11.88 -6.78
C GLY A 78 8.25 11.66 -5.80
N TYR A 79 8.05 12.08 -4.56
CA TYR A 79 9.01 11.93 -3.47
C TYR A 79 8.50 10.90 -2.47
N LEU A 80 9.42 10.12 -1.90
CA LEU A 80 9.16 9.18 -0.82
C LEU A 80 10.07 9.51 0.35
N ARG A 81 9.57 9.31 1.56
CA ARG A 81 10.34 9.34 2.81
C ARG A 81 9.74 8.33 3.79
N ASP A 82 10.51 7.96 4.80
CA ASP A 82 10.06 7.10 5.91
C ASP A 82 9.49 5.74 5.46
N LEU A 83 10.10 5.13 4.43
CA LEU A 83 9.68 3.82 3.92
C LEU A 83 9.95 2.71 4.93
N MET A 84 8.90 1.97 5.29
CA MET A 84 8.96 0.82 6.19
C MET A 84 8.27 -0.40 5.58
N VAL A 85 8.83 -1.58 5.82
CA VAL A 85 8.21 -2.88 5.48
C VAL A 85 8.16 -3.72 6.75
N ILE A 86 6.97 -4.22 7.07
CA ILE A 86 6.73 -5.06 8.26
C ILE A 86 6.19 -6.42 7.78
N ASP A 87 6.64 -7.50 8.42
CA ASP A 87 6.30 -8.89 8.10
C ASP A 87 4.96 -9.37 8.70
N ARG A 88 4.17 -8.44 9.26
CA ARG A 88 2.83 -8.69 9.81
C ARG A 88 1.82 -7.66 9.32
N ALA A 89 0.55 -8.03 9.36
CA ALA A 89 -0.52 -7.05 9.21
C ALA A 89 -0.52 -6.10 10.42
N ILE A 90 -0.57 -4.80 10.13
CA ILE A 90 -0.68 -3.72 11.12
C ILE A 90 -2.17 -3.48 11.37
N SER A 91 -2.58 -3.43 12.64
CA SER A 91 -3.94 -3.06 13.05
C SER A 91 -4.12 -1.54 13.11
N GLU A 92 -5.35 -1.05 13.27
CA GLU A 92 -5.59 0.39 13.45
C GLU A 92 -4.97 0.92 14.74
N GLU A 93 -4.93 0.10 15.80
CA GLU A 93 -4.26 0.44 17.06
C GLU A 93 -2.74 0.57 16.86
N ASP A 94 -2.14 -0.38 16.13
CA ASP A 94 -0.70 -0.33 15.81
C ASP A 94 -0.31 0.93 15.02
N LEU A 95 -1.19 1.47 14.17
CA LEU A 95 -0.89 2.69 13.40
C LEU A 95 -0.64 3.90 14.31
N ASN A 96 -1.36 3.97 15.43
CA ASN A 96 -1.19 5.04 16.40
C ASN A 96 0.13 4.88 17.15
N ASP A 97 0.44 3.65 17.57
CA ASP A 97 1.65 3.36 18.32
C ASP A 97 2.92 3.55 17.49
N ILE A 98 2.87 3.17 16.21
CA ILE A 98 4.04 3.23 15.32
C ILE A 98 4.22 4.63 14.72
N PHE A 99 3.13 5.31 14.35
CA PHE A 99 3.20 6.52 13.52
C PHE A 99 2.58 7.76 14.18
N GLY A 100 2.00 7.65 15.38
CA GLY A 100 1.53 8.79 16.17
C GLY A 100 0.24 9.45 15.67
N TRP A 101 -0.60 8.74 14.90
CA TRP A 101 -1.87 9.26 14.37
C TRP A 101 -2.99 9.29 15.43
N SER A 102 -2.86 10.06 16.52
CA SER A 102 -4.01 10.26 17.40
C SER A 102 -5.12 11.04 16.67
N SER A 103 -6.36 10.54 16.66
CA SER A 103 -7.52 11.38 16.38
C SER A 103 -7.57 12.50 17.43
N LYS A 104 -7.50 13.77 16.98
CA LYS A 104 -7.90 14.88 17.83
C LYS A 104 -9.41 14.83 18.10
#